data_AF-A0A944LAC6-F1
#
_entry.id   AF-A0A944LAC6-F1
#
_cell.length_a   1.000
_cell.length_b   1.000
_cell.length_c   1.000
_cell.angle_alpha   90.00
_cell.angle_beta   90.00
_cell.angle_gamma   90.00
#
_symmetry.space_group_name_H-M   'P 1'
#
loop_
_entity.id
_entity.type
_entity.pdbx_description
1 polymer ?
#
loop_
_entity_poly.entity_id
_entity_poly.type
_entity_poly.pdbx_seq_one_letter_code
_entity_poly.pdbx_strand_id
1 'polypeptide(L)'
;MGPGACPFYAAAPRTDGFESDLPSDSGKPAEPLALLHKLLPAFARPAHTHVTMHGDFELDNLRFSNEGVAIFDFDETGYGTAASDVARATRALHGEEGADLQPTLYGEFLNGYRSEREFTEEEEASVEAYLLDHSARRALDSSILDEGHRPSDPLWQRELHDEILAANHWHRGKVVAAIRELGHDPAPFEPRTY
;
A
#
# COMPACT_ATOMS: atom_id res chain seq x y z
N MET A 1 -3.76 3.50 -44.65
CA MET A 1 -4.18 3.96 -43.32
C MET A 1 -3.04 3.63 -42.37
N GLY A 2 -2.28 4.63 -41.93
CA GLY A 2 -1.17 4.42 -40.99
C GLY A 2 -1.69 4.42 -39.54
N PRO A 3 -1.02 3.71 -38.61
CA PRO A 3 -1.39 3.75 -37.21
C PRO A 3 -1.19 5.17 -36.67
N GLY A 4 -2.28 5.79 -36.24
CA GLY A 4 -2.25 7.09 -35.58
C GLY A 4 -1.54 6.96 -34.24
N ALA A 5 -0.44 7.68 -34.08
CA ALA A 5 0.20 7.83 -32.79
C ALA A 5 -0.78 8.58 -31.86
N CYS A 6 -1.29 7.89 -30.83
CA CYS A 6 -1.91 8.55 -29.69
C CYS A 6 -0.80 9.27 -28.92
N PRO A 7 -0.86 10.61 -28.76
CA PRO A 7 0.07 11.29 -27.89
C PRO A 7 -0.30 10.92 -26.45
N PHE A 8 0.51 10.07 -25.81
CA PHE A 8 0.51 9.94 -24.37
C PHE A 8 0.85 11.32 -23.79
N TYR A 9 -0.13 11.95 -23.14
CA TYR A 9 0.11 13.11 -22.29
C TYR A 9 0.90 12.61 -21.08
N ALA A 10 2.22 12.75 -21.13
CA ALA A 10 3.06 12.59 -19.96
C ALA A 10 2.74 13.73 -18.98
N ALA A 11 1.84 13.48 -18.04
CA ALA A 11 1.84 14.26 -16.81
C ALA A 11 3.19 14.03 -16.14
N ALA A 12 3.93 15.10 -15.87
CA ALA A 12 5.20 14.98 -15.15
C ALA A 12 4.92 14.30 -13.79
N PRO A 13 5.73 13.32 -13.37
CA PRO A 13 5.58 12.71 -12.05
C PRO A 13 5.67 13.81 -10.99
N ARG A 14 4.70 13.86 -10.06
CA ARG A 14 4.80 14.73 -8.89
C ARG A 14 6.01 14.26 -8.07
N THR A 15 7.00 15.14 -7.93
CA THR A 15 8.25 14.90 -7.18
C THR A 15 8.16 15.30 -5.71
N ASP A 16 7.01 15.83 -5.34
CA ASP A 16 6.57 16.20 -4.03
C ASP A 16 6.35 14.88 -3.29
N GLY A 17 7.19 14.59 -2.29
CA GLY A 17 6.96 13.43 -1.43
C GLY A 17 5.51 13.41 -0.97
N PHE A 18 4.90 12.23 -0.90
CA PHE A 18 3.50 11.97 -0.51
C PHE A 18 3.13 12.61 0.84
N GLU A 19 3.04 13.93 0.91
CA GLU A 19 2.35 14.67 1.95
C GLU A 19 0.87 14.61 1.58
N SER A 20 0.12 13.87 2.38
CA SER A 20 -1.33 13.76 2.27
C SER A 20 -1.96 15.15 2.40
N ASP A 21 -2.64 15.61 1.35
CA ASP A 21 -3.43 16.85 1.31
C ASP A 21 -4.70 16.78 2.20
N LEU A 22 -4.83 15.77 3.06
CA LEU A 22 -5.98 15.62 3.95
C LEU A 22 -5.98 16.72 5.03
N PRO A 23 -7.07 17.51 5.17
CA PRO A 23 -7.14 18.55 6.19
C PRO A 23 -6.96 17.95 7.59
N SER A 24 -5.96 18.46 8.32
CA SER A 24 -5.46 17.97 9.61
C SER A 24 -6.43 18.07 10.80
N ASP A 25 -7.72 18.34 10.56
CA ASP A 25 -8.67 18.78 11.60
C ASP A 25 -9.81 17.77 11.89
N SER A 26 -9.77 16.58 11.31
CA SER A 26 -10.68 15.49 11.70
C SER A 26 -10.16 14.74 12.94
N GLY A 27 -10.05 15.44 14.07
CA GLY A 27 -9.86 14.89 15.43
C GLY A 27 -8.70 13.92 15.59
N LYS A 28 -7.51 14.40 15.98
CA LYS A 28 -6.32 13.62 16.41
C LYS A 28 -6.24 12.19 15.83
N PRO A 29 -5.46 11.94 14.75
CA PRO A 29 -5.09 10.56 14.42
C PRO A 29 -4.54 9.93 15.69
N ALA A 30 -5.19 8.86 16.14
CA ALA A 30 -4.88 8.18 17.39
C ALA A 30 -3.35 7.95 17.46
N GLU A 31 -2.74 8.18 18.62
CA GLU A 31 -1.30 8.13 18.86
C GLU A 31 -0.50 7.03 18.12
N PRO A 32 -1.04 5.81 17.87
CA PRO A 32 -0.33 4.77 17.12
C PRO A 32 0.09 5.17 15.70
N LEU A 33 -0.72 5.95 14.98
CA LEU A 33 -0.43 6.33 13.59
C LEU A 33 0.63 7.44 13.52
N ALA A 34 0.58 8.39 14.46
CA ALA A 34 1.62 9.40 14.62
C ALA A 34 2.95 8.79 15.09
N LEU A 35 2.89 7.75 15.95
CA LEU A 35 4.06 6.97 16.34
C LEU A 35 4.64 6.23 15.15
N LEU A 36 3.82 5.57 14.33
CA LEU A 36 4.35 4.86 13.17
C LEU A 36 4.95 5.82 12.15
N HIS A 37 4.33 6.97 11.88
CA HIS A 37 4.94 7.97 10.99
C HIS A 37 6.32 8.46 11.47
N LYS A 38 6.57 8.47 12.79
CA LYS A 38 7.91 8.71 13.36
C LYS A 38 8.87 7.53 13.20
N LEU A 39 8.34 6.30 13.18
CA LEU A 39 9.12 5.07 13.02
C LEU A 39 9.43 4.78 11.54
N LEU A 40 8.61 5.25 10.60
CA LEU A 40 8.78 5.08 9.16
C LEU A 40 10.16 5.52 8.62
N PRO A 41 10.70 6.68 9.00
CA PRO A 41 12.05 7.07 8.62
C PRO A 41 13.15 6.11 9.12
N ALA A 42 12.92 5.36 10.21
CA ALA A 42 13.87 4.35 10.68
C ALA A 42 13.94 3.13 9.74
N PHE A 43 12.91 2.93 8.91
CA PHE A 43 12.87 1.91 7.87
C PHE A 43 13.36 2.40 6.50
N ALA A 44 13.31 3.72 6.26
CA ALA A 44 13.85 4.33 5.04
C ALA A 44 15.38 4.31 5.07
N ARG A 45 16.00 3.45 4.25
CA ARG A 45 17.46 3.37 4.15
C ARG A 45 17.99 4.22 2.99
N PRO A 46 18.93 5.15 3.23
CA PRO A 46 19.49 6.02 2.19
C PRO A 46 20.20 5.29 1.04
N ALA A 47 20.59 4.03 1.23
CA ALA A 47 21.31 3.23 0.25
C ALA A 47 20.39 2.55 -0.79
N HIS A 48 19.07 2.59 -0.61
CA HIS A 48 18.16 1.90 -1.53
C HIS A 48 18.08 2.57 -2.90
N THR A 49 17.99 1.74 -3.93
CA THR A 49 17.76 2.17 -5.30
C THR A 49 16.39 2.81 -5.39
N HIS A 50 16.32 3.97 -6.06
CA HIS A 50 15.05 4.63 -6.29
C HIS A 50 14.49 4.31 -7.69
N VAL A 51 13.18 4.26 -7.78
CA VAL A 51 12.44 3.73 -8.93
C VAL A 51 11.17 4.55 -9.17
N THR A 52 10.70 4.57 -10.41
CA THR A 52 9.32 4.97 -10.71
C THR A 52 8.42 3.77 -10.45
N MET A 53 7.49 3.92 -9.53
CA MET A 53 6.57 2.89 -9.08
C MET A 53 5.22 3.05 -9.78
N HIS A 54 4.49 1.96 -9.98
CA HIS A 54 3.11 2.01 -10.46
C HIS A 54 2.21 2.80 -9.52
N GLY A 55 2.46 2.69 -8.20
CA GLY A 55 1.62 3.29 -7.16
C GLY A 55 0.68 2.27 -6.56
N ASP A 56 -0.13 1.66 -7.43
CA ASP A 56 -1.14 0.65 -7.08
C ASP A 56 -1.01 -0.63 -7.92
N PHE A 57 0.09 -1.36 -7.74
CA PHE A 57 0.34 -2.58 -8.52
C PHE A 57 -0.51 -3.74 -7.97
N GLU A 58 -1.65 -3.99 -8.60
CA GLU A 58 -2.56 -5.09 -8.30
C GLU A 58 -2.82 -5.99 -9.52
N LEU A 59 -3.31 -7.20 -9.30
CA LEU A 59 -3.59 -8.17 -10.37
C LEU A 59 -4.75 -7.72 -11.27
N ASP A 60 -5.71 -6.97 -10.74
CA ASP A 60 -6.83 -6.43 -11.50
C ASP A 60 -6.38 -5.32 -12.47
N ASN A 61 -5.27 -4.63 -12.15
CA ASN A 61 -4.53 -3.67 -12.98
C ASN A 61 -3.60 -4.32 -14.03
N LEU A 62 -3.66 -5.65 -14.18
CA LEU A 62 -2.94 -6.41 -15.20
C LEU A 62 -3.88 -7.04 -16.22
N ARG A 63 -3.47 -7.07 -17.49
CA ARG A 63 -4.06 -7.92 -18.53
C ARG A 63 -3.00 -8.80 -19.16
N PHE A 64 -3.21 -10.12 -19.08
CA PHE A 64 -2.39 -11.11 -19.75
C PHE A 64 -2.98 -11.45 -21.11
N SER A 65 -2.12 -11.51 -22.12
CA SER A 65 -2.47 -11.92 -23.47
C SER A 65 -1.36 -12.79 -24.07
N ASN A 66 -1.59 -13.33 -25.27
CA ASN A 66 -0.55 -14.06 -26.01
C ASN A 66 0.62 -13.16 -26.42
N GLU A 67 0.46 -11.83 -26.40
CA GLU A 67 1.47 -10.86 -26.80
C GLU A 67 2.29 -10.33 -25.61
N GLY A 68 1.88 -10.67 -24.38
CA GLY A 68 2.54 -10.23 -23.15
C GLY A 68 1.56 -9.70 -22.11
N VAL A 69 2.10 -8.91 -21.19
CA VAL A 69 1.37 -8.29 -20.07
C VAL A 69 1.19 -6.80 -20.36
N ALA A 70 -0.05 -6.33 -20.27
CA ALA A 70 -0.37 -4.90 -20.25
C ALA A 70 -0.69 -4.47 -18.81
N ILE A 71 -0.09 -3.36 -18.39
CA ILE A 71 -0.30 -2.71 -17.09
C ILE A 71 -1.06 -1.41 -17.36
N PHE A 72 -2.01 -1.06 -16.50
CA PHE A 72 -2.80 0.17 -16.60
C PHE A 72 -3.16 0.68 -15.20
N ASP A 73 -3.77 1.87 -15.16
CA ASP A 73 -4.11 2.60 -13.93
C ASP A 73 -2.91 3.24 -13.21
N PHE A 74 -2.23 4.15 -13.92
CA PHE A 74 -1.03 4.85 -13.46
C PHE A 74 -1.32 6.15 -12.70
N ASP A 75 -2.53 6.35 -12.16
CA ASP A 75 -2.88 7.59 -11.47
C ASP A 75 -2.21 7.72 -10.08
N GLU A 76 -1.86 6.58 -9.47
CA GLU A 76 -1.07 6.52 -8.23
C GLU A 76 0.46 6.50 -8.45
N THR A 77 0.92 6.63 -9.69
CA THR A 77 2.36 6.55 -10.02
C THR A 77 3.18 7.59 -9.26
N GLY A 78 4.30 7.13 -8.71
CA GLY A 78 5.16 7.96 -7.87
C GLY A 78 6.61 7.50 -7.87
N TYR A 79 7.45 8.26 -7.16
CA TYR A 79 8.86 7.93 -6.97
C TYR A 79 9.06 7.33 -5.58
N GLY A 80 9.78 6.21 -5.51
CA GLY A 80 10.02 5.50 -4.24
C GLY A 80 11.25 4.62 -4.31
N THR A 81 11.45 3.77 -3.30
CA THR A 81 12.55 2.80 -3.30
C THR A 81 12.13 1.51 -3.98
N ALA A 82 13.09 0.74 -4.49
CA ALA A 82 12.84 -0.57 -5.08
C ALA A 82 12.15 -1.51 -4.08
N ALA A 83 12.55 -1.44 -2.81
CA ALA A 83 11.92 -2.22 -1.74
C ALA A 83 10.45 -1.84 -1.52
N SER A 84 10.10 -0.54 -1.61
CA SER A 84 8.70 -0.11 -1.52
C SER A 84 7.85 -0.52 -2.73
N ASP A 85 8.44 -0.53 -3.93
CA ASP A 85 7.77 -0.97 -5.15
C ASP A 85 7.45 -2.47 -5.08
N VAL A 86 8.44 -3.28 -4.70
CA VAL A 86 8.28 -4.73 -4.47
C VAL A 86 7.24 -4.99 -3.39
N ALA A 87 7.32 -4.31 -2.24
CA ALA A 87 6.36 -4.49 -1.15
C ALA A 87 4.92 -4.23 -1.61
N ARG A 88 4.67 -3.16 -2.35
CA ARG A 88 3.33 -2.87 -2.88
C ARG A 88 2.90 -3.95 -3.88
N ALA A 89 3.77 -4.34 -4.80
CA ALA A 89 3.45 -5.36 -5.81
C ALA A 89 3.19 -6.75 -5.23
N THR A 90 3.75 -7.07 -4.05
CA THR A 90 3.66 -8.42 -3.46
C THR A 90 2.80 -8.51 -2.21
N ARG A 91 2.14 -7.43 -1.77
CA ARG A 91 1.35 -7.38 -0.53
C ARG A 91 0.37 -8.55 -0.31
N ALA A 92 -0.39 -8.93 -1.34
CA ALA A 92 -1.29 -10.08 -1.29
C ALA A 92 -0.55 -11.41 -1.03
N LEU A 93 0.68 -11.56 -1.54
CA LEU A 93 1.51 -12.75 -1.32
C LEU A 93 2.04 -12.84 0.13
N HIS A 94 2.00 -11.73 0.87
CA HIS A 94 2.32 -11.62 2.30
C HIS A 94 1.08 -11.68 3.22
N GLY A 95 -0.05 -12.13 2.68
CA GLY A 95 -1.26 -12.41 3.45
C GLY A 95 -2.04 -11.16 3.84
N GLU A 96 -1.94 -10.11 3.03
CA GLU A 96 -2.78 -8.92 3.15
C GLU A 96 -4.26 -9.29 3.23
N GLU A 97 -4.97 -8.61 4.15
CA GLU A 97 -6.41 -8.78 4.37
C GLU A 97 -6.86 -10.24 4.61
N GLY A 98 -5.95 -11.09 5.08
CA GLY A 98 -6.24 -12.50 5.38
C GLY A 98 -6.00 -13.45 4.22
N ALA A 99 -5.37 -13.00 3.13
CA ALA A 99 -4.90 -13.87 2.06
C ALA A 99 -3.89 -14.92 2.58
N ASP A 100 -3.75 -16.02 1.85
CA ASP A 100 -2.74 -17.03 2.16
C ASP A 100 -1.33 -16.51 1.85
N LEU A 101 -0.36 -16.86 2.71
CA LEU A 101 1.05 -16.61 2.42
C LEU A 101 1.49 -17.45 1.21
N GLN A 102 2.12 -16.80 0.23
CA GLN A 102 2.58 -17.44 -1.01
C GLN A 102 4.10 -17.26 -1.19
N PRO A 103 4.94 -17.85 -0.33
CA PRO A 103 6.40 -17.64 -0.36
C PRO A 103 7.03 -18.12 -1.68
N THR A 104 6.49 -19.16 -2.30
CA THR A 104 6.97 -19.63 -3.62
C THR A 104 6.70 -18.58 -4.71
N LEU A 105 5.50 -18.00 -4.75
CA LEU A 105 5.18 -16.96 -5.74
C LEU A 105 5.97 -15.67 -5.48
N TYR A 106 6.19 -15.31 -4.22
CA TYR A 106 7.07 -14.20 -3.86
C TYR A 106 8.50 -14.42 -4.36
N GLY A 107 9.05 -15.63 -4.19
CA GLY A 107 10.36 -16.00 -4.73
C GLY A 107 10.43 -15.89 -6.26
N GLU A 108 9.41 -16.36 -6.98
CA GLU A 108 9.34 -16.24 -8.43
C GLU A 108 9.22 -14.77 -8.88
N PHE A 109 8.44 -13.96 -8.16
CA PHE A 109 8.36 -12.52 -8.41
C PHE A 109 9.74 -11.87 -8.27
N LEU A 110 10.46 -12.14 -7.18
CA LEU A 110 11.80 -11.60 -6.96
C LEU A 110 12.79 -12.06 -8.03
N ASN A 111 12.72 -13.31 -8.49
CA ASN A 111 13.56 -13.81 -9.57
C ASN A 111 13.31 -13.01 -10.86
N GLY A 112 12.05 -12.78 -11.21
CA GLY A 112 11.67 -11.94 -12.35
C GLY A 112 12.16 -10.50 -12.19
N TYR A 113 11.89 -9.89 -11.04
CA TYR A 113 12.32 -8.52 -10.73
C TYR A 113 13.85 -8.36 -10.84
N ARG A 114 14.61 -9.31 -10.27
CA ARG A 114 16.09 -9.34 -10.34
C ARG A 114 16.66 -9.56 -11.73
N SER A 115 15.89 -10.15 -12.64
CA SER A 115 16.35 -10.36 -14.02
C SER A 115 16.43 -9.07 -14.83
N GLU A 116 15.65 -8.05 -14.44
CA GLU A 116 15.60 -6.75 -15.12
C GLU A 116 16.40 -5.66 -14.39
N ARG A 117 16.66 -5.83 -13.09
CA ARG A 117 17.38 -4.84 -12.29
C ARG A 117 18.06 -5.43 -11.05
N GLU A 118 19.06 -4.71 -10.56
CA GLU A 118 19.65 -5.01 -9.26
C GLU A 118 18.61 -4.82 -8.13
N PHE A 119 18.54 -5.81 -7.24
CA PHE A 119 17.72 -5.79 -6.03
C PHE A 119 18.47 -6.53 -4.93
N THR A 120 19.08 -5.74 -4.05
CA THR A 120 20.04 -6.17 -3.04
C THR A 120 19.36 -6.94 -1.89
N GLU A 121 20.15 -7.68 -1.11
CA GLU A 121 19.67 -8.34 0.10
C GLU A 121 19.16 -7.33 1.15
N GLU A 122 19.75 -6.14 1.21
CA GLU A 122 19.31 -5.08 2.13
C GLU A 122 17.94 -4.50 1.74
N GLU A 123 17.70 -4.34 0.44
CA GLU A 123 16.38 -3.94 -0.08
C GLU A 123 15.33 -5.04 0.16
N GLU A 124 15.66 -6.31 -0.10
CA GLU A 124 14.76 -7.43 0.20
C GLU A 124 14.43 -7.50 1.70
N ALA A 125 15.43 -7.37 2.57
CA ALA A 125 15.24 -7.36 4.02
C ALA A 125 14.38 -6.19 4.52
N SER A 126 14.18 -5.16 3.69
CA SER A 126 13.36 -3.99 4.02
C SER A 126 11.92 -4.08 3.51
N VAL A 127 11.58 -5.08 2.69
CA VAL A 127 10.23 -5.26 2.12
C VAL A 127 9.16 -5.32 3.21
N GLU A 128 9.40 -6.07 4.29
CA GLU A 128 8.44 -6.21 5.39
C GLU A 128 8.12 -4.86 6.07
N ALA A 129 9.13 -4.01 6.21
CA ALA A 129 8.91 -2.68 6.76
C ALA A 129 8.06 -1.79 5.84
N TYR A 130 8.21 -1.93 4.52
CA TYR A 130 7.38 -1.21 3.56
C TYR A 130 5.95 -1.77 3.43
N LEU A 131 5.76 -3.07 3.69
CA LEU A 131 4.40 -3.64 3.85
C LEU A 131 3.69 -3.05 5.07
N LEU A 132 4.42 -2.83 6.16
CA LEU A 132 3.91 -2.17 7.34
C LEU A 132 3.60 -0.68 7.09
N ASP A 133 4.46 0.03 6.35
CA ASP A 133 4.19 1.40 5.87
C ASP A 133 2.89 1.47 5.08
N HIS A 134 2.72 0.58 4.10
CA HIS A 134 1.50 0.51 3.31
C HIS A 134 0.27 0.30 4.19
N SER A 135 0.31 -0.67 5.11
CA SER A 135 -0.81 -0.94 6.03
C SER A 135 -1.17 0.28 6.87
N ALA A 136 -0.19 1.07 7.28
CA ALA A 136 -0.44 2.26 8.07
C ALA A 136 -1.05 3.42 7.30
N ARG A 137 -0.56 3.64 6.07
CA ARG A 137 -1.16 4.61 5.15
C ARG A 137 -2.59 4.21 4.85
N ARG A 138 -2.82 2.94 4.54
CA ARG A 138 -4.17 2.41 4.31
C ARG A 138 -5.08 2.66 5.50
N ALA A 139 -4.64 2.34 6.72
CA ALA A 139 -5.41 2.58 7.94
C ALA A 139 -5.72 4.07 8.22
N LEU A 140 -4.86 4.98 7.77
CA LEU A 140 -5.04 6.44 7.86
C LEU A 140 -6.05 6.94 6.83
N ASP A 141 -5.80 6.64 5.56
CA ASP A 141 -6.54 7.22 4.43
C ASP A 141 -8.00 6.76 4.41
N SER A 142 -8.25 5.52 4.84
CA SER A 142 -9.60 4.95 4.88
C SER A 142 -10.32 5.20 6.19
N SER A 143 -9.74 5.92 7.16
CA SER A 143 -10.37 6.16 8.46
C SER A 143 -11.69 6.94 8.38
N ILE A 144 -11.88 7.71 7.31
CA ILE A 144 -13.16 8.37 7.01
C ILE A 144 -14.29 7.38 6.71
N LEU A 145 -13.96 6.15 6.31
CA LEU A 145 -14.92 5.10 5.96
C LEU A 145 -15.31 4.23 7.17
N ASP A 146 -14.79 4.52 8.37
CA ASP A 146 -15.11 3.77 9.59
C ASP A 146 -16.53 4.02 10.12
N GLU A 147 -17.23 5.03 9.59
CA GLU A 147 -18.60 5.39 10.03
C GLU A 147 -19.64 4.29 9.75
N GLY A 148 -19.27 3.27 8.95
CA GLY A 148 -20.13 2.15 8.62
C GLY A 148 -21.27 2.54 7.67
N HIS A 149 -22.19 1.62 7.42
CA HIS A 149 -23.30 1.84 6.50
C HIS A 149 -24.56 2.36 7.21
N ARG A 150 -25.45 3.04 6.49
CA ARG A 150 -26.78 3.42 6.99
C ARG A 150 -27.76 2.27 6.78
N PRO A 151 -28.78 2.11 7.64
CA PRO A 151 -29.83 1.10 7.43
C PRO A 151 -30.58 1.24 6.09
N SER A 152 -30.62 2.46 5.54
CA SER A 152 -31.25 2.78 4.26
C SER A 152 -30.41 2.42 3.04
N ASP A 153 -29.13 2.13 3.19
CA ASP A 153 -28.23 1.89 2.06
C ASP A 153 -28.62 0.58 1.35
N PRO A 154 -28.46 0.50 0.02
CA PRO A 154 -28.69 -0.75 -0.71
C PRO A 154 -27.73 -1.86 -0.24
N LEU A 155 -28.14 -3.13 -0.41
CA LEU A 155 -27.40 -4.28 0.11
C LEU A 155 -25.91 -4.28 -0.30
N TRP A 156 -25.62 -4.10 -1.59
CA TRP A 156 -24.26 -4.11 -2.11
C TRP A 156 -23.37 -3.03 -1.47
N GLN A 157 -23.93 -1.89 -1.08
CA GLN A 157 -23.17 -0.82 -0.44
C GLN A 157 -22.87 -1.15 1.02
N ARG A 158 -23.79 -1.82 1.71
CA ARG A 158 -23.56 -2.32 3.06
C ARG A 158 -22.47 -3.38 3.08
N GLU A 159 -22.54 -4.34 2.16
CA GLU A 159 -21.51 -5.38 1.99
C GLU A 159 -20.14 -4.75 1.71
N LEU A 160 -20.06 -3.77 0.81
CA LEU A 160 -18.83 -3.03 0.55
C LEU A 160 -18.31 -2.29 1.79
N HIS A 161 -19.19 -1.64 2.57
CA HIS A 161 -18.77 -0.98 3.81
C HIS A 161 -18.24 -1.99 4.84
N ASP A 162 -18.88 -3.15 4.96
CA ASP A 162 -18.44 -4.21 5.87
C ASP A 162 -17.06 -4.76 5.47
N GLU A 163 -16.82 -4.94 4.16
CA GLU A 163 -15.52 -5.35 3.61
C GLU A 163 -14.43 -4.30 3.88
N ILE A 164 -14.71 -3.02 3.59
CA ILE A 164 -13.77 -1.92 3.85
C ILE A 164 -13.45 -1.82 5.35
N LEU A 165 -14.46 -1.96 6.22
CA LEU A 165 -14.25 -1.91 7.66
C LEU A 165 -13.40 -3.09 8.15
N ALA A 166 -13.63 -4.29 7.61
CA ALA A 166 -12.82 -5.46 7.90
C ALA A 166 -11.35 -5.28 7.47
N ALA A 167 -11.12 -4.78 6.25
CA ALA A 167 -9.79 -4.43 5.74
C ALA A 167 -9.09 -3.40 6.63
N ASN A 168 -9.79 -2.32 7.00
CA ASN A 168 -9.28 -1.28 7.89
C ASN A 168 -8.85 -1.85 9.25
N HIS A 169 -9.67 -2.73 9.83
CA HIS A 169 -9.34 -3.40 11.08
C HIS A 169 -8.11 -4.30 10.96
N TRP A 170 -7.98 -5.02 9.84
CA TRP A 170 -6.81 -5.86 9.57
C TRP A 170 -5.52 -5.04 9.54
N HIS A 171 -5.49 -3.94 8.77
CA HIS A 171 -4.33 -3.07 8.65
C HIS A 171 -3.95 -2.41 9.98
N ARG A 172 -4.93 -1.93 10.75
CA ARG A 172 -4.69 -1.40 12.10
C ARG A 172 -4.13 -2.45 13.04
N GLY A 173 -4.63 -3.68 12.96
CA GLY A 173 -4.13 -4.82 13.71
C GLY A 173 -2.64 -5.08 13.45
N LYS A 174 -2.22 -5.05 12.17
CA LYS A 174 -0.81 -5.16 11.77
C LYS A 174 0.05 -4.06 12.38
N VAL A 175 -0.39 -2.81 12.27
CA VAL A 175 0.32 -1.64 12.83
C VAL A 175 0.48 -1.75 14.35
N VAL A 176 -0.60 -2.08 15.06
CA VAL A 176 -0.58 -2.25 16.52
C VAL A 176 0.33 -3.40 16.94
N ALA A 177 0.31 -4.52 16.23
CA ALA A 177 1.19 -5.66 16.50
C ALA A 177 2.67 -5.27 16.37
N ALA A 178 3.05 -4.59 15.28
CA ALA A 178 4.42 -4.15 15.08
C ALA A 178 4.89 -3.15 16.16
N ILE A 179 4.03 -2.20 16.56
CA ILE A 179 4.36 -1.25 17.63
C ILE A 179 4.63 -1.99 18.96
N ARG A 180 3.85 -3.04 19.26
CA ARG A 180 4.06 -3.89 20.45
C ARG A 180 5.36 -4.65 20.42
N GLU A 181 5.73 -5.20 19.26
CA GLU A 181 7.02 -5.89 19.07
C GLU A 181 8.22 -4.96 19.30
N LEU A 182 8.06 -3.66 19.00
CA LEU A 182 9.05 -2.62 19.30
C LEU A 182 9.08 -2.19 20.78
N GLY A 183 8.27 -2.81 21.65
CA GLY A 183 8.26 -2.55 23.09
C GLY A 183 7.41 -1.34 23.51
N HIS A 184 6.53 -0.86 22.63
CA HIS A 184 5.57 0.18 22.94
C HIS A 184 4.19 -0.42 23.20
N ASP A 185 3.43 0.11 24.16
CA ASP A 185 2.03 -0.31 24.40
C ASP A 185 1.08 0.77 23.87
N PRO A 186 0.63 0.67 22.60
CA PRO A 186 -0.29 1.64 22.05
C PRO A 186 -1.66 1.49 22.70
N ALA A 187 -2.30 2.63 23.02
CA ALA A 187 -3.72 2.62 23.36
C ALA A 187 -4.52 1.88 22.26
N PRO A 188 -5.55 1.10 22.62
CA PRO A 188 -6.37 0.40 21.65
C PRO A 188 -6.98 1.39 20.65
N PHE A 189 -7.08 0.97 19.40
CA PHE A 189 -7.79 1.74 18.38
C PHE A 189 -9.28 1.67 18.72
N GLU A 190 -9.83 2.73 19.31
CA GLU A 190 -11.28 2.79 19.54
C GLU A 190 -11.96 3.21 18.23
N PRO A 191 -12.92 2.41 17.70
CA PRO A 191 -13.70 2.84 16.55
C PRO A 191 -14.45 4.12 16.91
N ARG A 192 -14.41 5.11 16.02
CA ARG A 192 -15.18 6.34 16.24
C ARG A 192 -16.66 5.99 16.21
N THR A 193 -17.34 6.23 17.33
CA THR A 193 -18.80 6.22 17.37
C THR A 193 -19.26 7.65 17.14
N TYR A 194 -19.95 7.87 16.02
CA TYR A 194 -20.58 9.15 15.66
C TYR A 194 -22.09 9.10 15.93
#